data_AF-A0A1G2VSE3-F1
#
_entry.id   AF-A0A1G2VSE3-F1
#
_cell.length_a   1.000
_cell.length_b   1.000
_cell.length_c   1.000
_cell.angle_alpha   90.00
_cell.angle_beta   90.00
_cell.angle_gamma   90.00
#
_symmetry.space_group_name_H-M   'P 1'
#
loop_
_entity.id
_entity.type
_entity.pdbx_description
1 polymer ?
#
loop_
_entity_poly.entity_id
_entity_poly.type
_entity_poly.pdbx_seq_one_letter_code
_entity_poly.pdbx_strand_id
1 'polypeptide(L)'
;MAKFKDSLEYHSSGRKGKIEVISTKPCQTAADLSLAYSPGVAEPCLAIQKNPEDAYKYTAKGNLVAVVSNGTAVLGLGNLGALAGKPVMEGKGILFKRFADIDVFDIELDTEDPDEIIKACQLLEPTFGGINLEDIKAPECFYIEETLKKTMKIPVFHDDQHGTAIISSAALINALMLVDKNIEDIRIVVNGAGASANSCAKLAIALGVKPNNMIMCDTKGVIYKGRTEGMNPYKELFAADTRFRTLEEAAAGADVLFGLSAKGAFTPAMVASMAPNPIIFAMANPDPEITPEDAHAVRQDVIIATGRSDYPNQVNNVLGFPFIFRGALDVRATCINEEMKLAAVKALAELAREECPDSVCKAYGNQKFTYGRNYIIPKPFDPRVLLHVAPAIARAAMETGVARQPIEDMAKYIEHLESTQGKSKEIMRMIINKAKSDPKSIAFPEGDNEKIIRAAKELVEEGIAKPILIGDHKKIKQKMAELNIDLDVPIMDPAESELTEVYAAELYKLRQRKGLTLSESQRIL
;
A
#
# COMPACT_ATOMS: atom_id res chain seq x y z
N MET A 1 28.34 4.68 5.58
CA MET A 1 28.63 5.89 6.39
C MET A 1 27.92 7.13 5.89
N ALA A 2 27.92 7.48 4.59
CA ALA A 2 27.18 8.66 4.07
C ALA A 2 25.67 8.63 4.41
N LYS A 3 24.96 7.54 4.08
CA LYS A 3 23.51 7.38 4.36
C LYS A 3 23.09 7.58 5.83
N PHE A 4 23.96 7.24 6.80
CA PHE A 4 23.64 7.42 8.23
C PHE A 4 23.74 8.88 8.65
N LYS A 5 24.71 9.62 8.11
CA LYS A 5 24.86 11.06 8.33
C LYS A 5 23.68 11.82 7.69
N ASP A 6 23.30 11.43 6.47
CA ASP A 6 22.15 12.00 5.76
C ASP A 6 20.85 11.81 6.56
N SER A 7 20.66 10.65 7.19
CA SER A 7 19.47 10.40 8.03
C SER A 7 19.42 11.29 9.27
N LEU A 8 20.53 11.51 9.97
CA LEU A 8 20.56 12.40 11.14
C LEU A 8 20.36 13.86 10.74
N GLU A 9 20.93 14.26 9.60
CA GLU A 9 20.75 15.60 9.04
C GLU A 9 19.29 15.84 8.61
N TYR A 10 18.64 14.84 8.00
CA TYR A 10 17.22 14.89 7.65
C TYR A 10 16.32 15.19 8.86
N HIS A 11 16.62 14.64 10.05
CA HIS A 11 15.81 14.87 11.26
C HIS A 11 16.16 16.16 12.02
N SER A 12 17.37 16.69 11.83
CA SER A 12 17.89 17.83 12.61
C SER A 12 17.89 19.15 11.86
N SER A 13 17.88 19.12 10.53
CA SER A 13 17.88 20.32 9.68
C SER A 13 16.52 21.02 9.67
N GLY A 14 16.54 22.35 9.60
CA GLY A 14 15.31 23.17 9.57
C GLY A 14 14.47 23.04 10.85
N ARG A 15 13.19 22.72 10.69
CA ARG A 15 12.30 22.37 11.82
C ARG A 15 12.62 20.94 12.24
N LYS A 16 13.04 20.77 13.51
CA LYS A 16 13.42 19.47 14.07
C LYS A 16 12.25 18.50 14.10
N GLY A 17 12.57 17.22 13.90
CA GLY A 17 11.56 16.18 13.80
C GLY A 17 10.88 16.19 12.43
N LYS A 18 9.76 15.49 12.33
CA LYS A 18 9.13 15.15 11.06
C LYS A 18 7.68 15.59 10.92
N ILE A 19 7.11 16.16 11.98
CA ILE A 19 5.70 16.50 12.06
C ILE A 19 5.50 17.93 12.58
N GLU A 20 4.34 18.51 12.24
CA GLU A 20 3.88 19.78 12.79
C GLU A 20 2.35 19.82 12.84
N VAL A 21 1.79 20.64 13.74
CA VAL A 21 0.35 20.90 13.82
C VAL A 21 0.06 22.21 13.09
N ILE A 22 -0.85 22.15 12.11
CA ILE A 22 -1.25 23.30 11.29
C ILE A 22 -2.75 23.50 11.43
N SER A 23 -3.20 24.76 11.53
CA SER A 23 -4.63 25.08 11.58
C SER A 23 -5.31 24.81 10.23
N THR A 24 -6.43 24.08 10.25
CA THR A 24 -7.24 23.81 9.06
C THR A 24 -8.25 24.92 8.74
N LYS A 25 -8.48 25.83 9.69
CA LYS A 25 -9.38 26.99 9.57
C LYS A 25 -8.59 28.30 9.67
N PRO A 26 -9.06 29.40 9.06
CA PRO A 26 -8.51 30.73 9.28
C PRO A 26 -8.48 31.09 10.77
N CYS A 27 -7.45 31.81 11.18
CA CYS A 27 -7.29 32.35 12.53
C CYS A 27 -6.44 33.62 12.47
N GLN A 28 -6.82 34.57 11.60
CA GLN A 28 -6.04 35.78 11.33
C GLN A 28 -6.75 37.06 11.79
N THR A 29 -8.06 36.99 12.05
CA THR A 29 -8.88 38.14 12.46
C THR A 29 -9.54 37.90 13.81
N ALA A 30 -10.02 38.98 14.44
CA ALA A 30 -10.81 38.88 15.68
C ALA A 30 -12.10 38.06 15.49
N ALA A 31 -12.71 38.14 14.30
CA ALA A 31 -13.86 37.32 13.93
C ALA A 31 -13.48 35.82 13.90
N ASP A 32 -12.37 35.48 13.23
CA ASP A 32 -11.88 34.10 13.21
C ASP A 32 -11.60 33.57 14.62
N LEU A 33 -10.93 34.37 15.46
CA LEU A 33 -10.63 34.00 16.84
C LEU A 33 -11.89 33.74 17.66
N SER A 34 -12.94 34.56 17.46
CA SER A 34 -14.22 34.39 18.15
C SER A 34 -14.97 33.11 17.75
N LEU A 35 -14.66 32.54 16.58
CA LEU A 35 -15.21 31.27 16.10
C LEU A 35 -14.34 30.08 16.50
N ALA A 36 -13.01 30.21 16.36
CA ALA A 36 -12.05 29.18 16.69
C ALA A 36 -11.92 28.95 18.21
N TYR A 37 -12.22 29.98 19.00
CA TYR A 37 -12.15 29.97 20.45
C TYR A 37 -13.36 30.67 21.08
N SER A 38 -13.21 31.21 22.28
CA SER A 38 -14.29 31.88 22.99
C SER A 38 -14.75 33.17 22.27
N PRO A 39 -16.06 33.43 22.21
CA PRO A 39 -17.14 32.62 22.79
C PRO A 39 -17.67 31.50 21.88
N GLY A 40 -17.39 31.52 20.57
CA GLY A 40 -18.04 30.66 19.58
C GLY A 40 -17.79 29.15 19.75
N VAL A 41 -16.62 28.77 20.28
CA VAL A 41 -16.28 27.35 20.55
C VAL A 41 -17.23 26.67 21.56
N ALA A 42 -18.00 27.44 22.33
CA ALA A 42 -18.99 26.88 23.25
C ALA A 42 -20.11 26.12 22.52
N GLU A 43 -20.52 26.58 21.34
CA GLU A 43 -21.61 25.99 20.56
C GLU A 43 -21.34 24.53 20.13
N PRO A 44 -20.19 24.18 19.49
CA PRO A 44 -19.89 22.79 19.20
C PRO A 44 -19.73 21.93 20.45
N CYS A 45 -19.21 22.48 21.56
CA CYS A 45 -19.13 21.75 22.83
C CYS A 45 -20.52 21.35 23.36
N LEU A 46 -21.48 22.28 23.37
CA LEU A 46 -22.86 22.01 23.79
C LEU A 46 -23.57 21.05 22.83
N ALA A 47 -23.31 21.17 21.52
CA ALA A 47 -23.83 20.24 20.53
C ALA A 47 -23.33 18.80 20.78
N ILE A 48 -22.02 18.62 21.03
CA ILE A 48 -21.43 17.31 21.35
C ILE A 48 -21.94 16.77 22.69
N GLN A 49 -22.11 17.63 23.70
CA GLN A 49 -22.70 17.22 24.98
C GLN A 49 -24.12 16.65 24.78
N LYS A 50 -24.92 17.27 23.90
CA LYS A 50 -26.27 16.81 23.58
C LYS A 50 -26.26 15.54 22.71
N ASN A 51 -25.34 15.45 21.75
CA ASN A 51 -25.18 14.32 20.85
C ASN A 51 -23.69 13.97 20.67
N PRO A 52 -23.15 12.96 21.38
CA PRO A 52 -21.73 12.60 21.29
C PRO A 52 -21.22 12.28 19.88
N GLU A 53 -22.09 11.81 18.97
CA GLU A 53 -21.73 11.53 17.57
C GLU A 53 -21.34 12.79 16.79
N ASP A 54 -21.78 13.98 17.22
CA ASP A 54 -21.40 15.25 16.62
C ASP A 54 -19.90 15.55 16.79
N ALA A 55 -19.18 14.81 17.65
CA ALA A 55 -17.72 14.91 17.73
C ALA A 55 -17.05 14.61 16.39
N TYR A 56 -17.59 13.69 15.58
CA TYR A 56 -17.10 13.41 14.23
C TYR A 56 -17.45 14.51 13.21
N LYS A 57 -18.36 15.42 13.54
CA LYS A 57 -18.78 16.54 12.68
C LYS A 57 -18.00 17.81 12.99
N TYR A 58 -17.79 18.11 14.28
CA TYR A 58 -17.24 19.39 14.72
C TYR A 58 -15.77 19.31 15.17
N THR A 59 -15.15 18.13 15.16
CA THR A 59 -13.75 17.94 15.57
C THR A 59 -12.97 17.11 14.54
N ALA A 60 -11.65 17.04 14.72
CA ALA A 60 -10.77 16.20 13.90
C ALA A 60 -10.90 14.69 14.17
N LYS A 61 -11.71 14.26 15.17
CA LYS A 61 -11.83 12.86 15.61
C LYS A 61 -11.99 11.87 14.45
N GLY A 62 -12.80 12.19 13.44
CA GLY A 62 -13.05 11.30 12.31
C GLY A 62 -11.87 11.04 11.39
N ASN A 63 -10.81 11.85 11.45
CA ASN A 63 -9.62 11.72 10.61
C ASN A 63 -8.32 11.54 11.41
N LEU A 64 -8.40 11.52 12.75
CA LEU A 64 -7.24 11.53 13.63
C LEU A 64 -6.95 10.12 14.18
N VAL A 65 -5.74 9.62 13.98
CA VAL A 65 -5.26 8.34 14.49
C VAL A 65 -4.16 8.56 15.53
N ALA A 66 -4.19 7.79 16.62
CA ALA A 66 -3.05 7.71 17.53
C ALA A 66 -2.09 6.63 17.06
N VAL A 67 -0.81 6.96 16.87
CA VAL A 67 0.24 5.95 16.75
C VAL A 67 0.83 5.76 18.15
N VAL A 68 0.49 4.64 18.80
CA VAL A 68 0.84 4.36 20.20
C VAL A 68 1.94 3.32 20.27
N SER A 69 3.01 3.64 21.00
CA SER A 69 4.12 2.73 21.24
C SER A 69 4.73 2.92 22.63
N ASN A 70 5.35 1.89 23.17
CA ASN A 70 6.25 2.00 24.31
C ASN A 70 7.72 1.77 23.96
N GLY A 71 8.05 1.60 22.66
CA GLY A 71 9.41 1.44 22.17
C GLY A 71 10.11 0.15 22.60
N THR A 72 9.34 -0.89 22.96
CA THR A 72 9.90 -2.18 23.44
C THR A 72 10.32 -3.13 22.32
N ALA A 73 9.91 -2.86 21.06
CA ALA A 73 10.28 -3.65 19.89
C ALA A 73 10.54 -2.79 18.65
N VAL A 74 11.38 -1.75 18.78
CA VAL A 74 11.64 -0.79 17.71
C VAL A 74 12.41 -1.45 16.56
N LEU A 75 11.74 -1.68 15.43
CA LEU A 75 12.34 -2.32 14.24
C LEU A 75 13.03 -3.66 14.61
N GLY A 76 14.24 -3.90 14.09
CA GLY A 76 15.12 -5.00 14.51
C GLY A 76 16.08 -4.65 15.65
N LEU A 77 15.88 -3.51 16.34
CA LEU A 77 16.78 -2.99 17.37
C LEU A 77 16.37 -3.41 18.79
N GLY A 78 15.15 -3.92 18.96
CA GLY A 78 14.63 -4.40 20.24
C GLY A 78 14.11 -3.27 21.13
N ASN A 79 14.24 -3.43 22.44
CA ASN A 79 13.76 -2.46 23.43
C ASN A 79 14.73 -1.28 23.51
N LEU A 80 14.35 -0.14 22.94
CA LEU A 80 15.08 1.12 23.03
C LEU A 80 14.42 2.12 24.01
N GLY A 81 13.22 1.79 24.50
CA GLY A 81 12.38 2.67 25.29
C GLY A 81 11.60 3.68 24.44
N ALA A 82 10.57 4.26 25.05
CA ALA A 82 9.57 5.08 24.37
C ALA A 82 10.18 6.28 23.62
N LEU A 83 11.09 7.02 24.27
CA LEU A 83 11.72 8.21 23.67
C LEU A 83 12.57 7.90 22.44
N ALA A 84 13.32 6.81 22.46
CA ALA A 84 14.16 6.41 21.34
C ALA A 84 13.34 5.85 20.16
N GLY A 85 12.13 5.35 20.42
CA GLY A 85 11.16 4.95 19.40
C GLY A 85 10.48 6.12 18.67
N LYS A 86 10.44 7.31 19.28
CA LYS A 86 9.76 8.50 18.75
C LYS A 86 10.04 8.81 17.26
N PRO A 87 11.29 8.78 16.77
CA PRO A 87 11.54 9.02 15.35
C PRO A 87 10.79 8.03 14.45
N VAL A 88 10.62 6.76 14.84
CA VAL A 88 9.84 5.80 14.04
C VAL A 88 8.37 6.19 14.02
N MET A 89 7.80 6.58 15.17
CA MET A 89 6.40 6.99 15.30
C MET A 89 6.07 8.25 14.50
N GLU A 90 6.92 9.28 14.55
CA GLU A 90 6.78 10.46 13.67
C GLU A 90 6.83 10.06 12.18
N GLY A 91 7.65 9.06 11.86
CA GLY A 91 7.73 8.48 10.52
C GLY A 91 6.39 7.87 10.08
N LYS A 92 5.74 7.09 10.94
CA LYS A 92 4.40 6.55 10.70
C LYS A 92 3.38 7.66 10.45
N GLY A 93 3.45 8.74 11.24
CA GLY A 93 2.61 9.92 11.05
C GLY A 93 2.73 10.53 9.64
N ILE A 94 3.95 10.71 9.12
CA ILE A 94 4.15 11.18 7.73
C ILE A 94 3.49 10.22 6.73
N LEU A 95 3.65 8.91 6.91
CA LEU A 95 3.16 7.92 5.95
C LEU A 95 1.62 7.90 5.92
N PHE A 96 0.97 7.94 7.08
CA PHE A 96 -0.49 8.12 7.19
C PHE A 96 -0.96 9.36 6.43
N LYS A 97 -0.31 10.52 6.69
CA LYS A 97 -0.70 11.78 6.05
C LYS A 97 -0.44 11.78 4.55
N ARG A 98 0.72 11.29 4.12
CA ARG A 98 1.16 11.36 2.72
C ARG A 98 0.36 10.44 1.81
N PHE A 99 0.03 9.24 2.27
CA PHE A 99 -0.57 8.19 1.44
C PHE A 99 -2.10 8.11 1.57
N ALA A 100 -2.66 8.56 2.70
CA ALA A 100 -4.09 8.41 2.98
C ALA A 100 -4.77 9.68 3.54
N ASP A 101 -4.06 10.81 3.61
CA ASP A 101 -4.53 12.07 4.20
C ASP A 101 -5.10 11.91 5.63
N ILE A 102 -4.48 11.03 6.42
CA ILE A 102 -4.86 10.79 7.82
C ILE A 102 -3.97 11.64 8.72
N ASP A 103 -4.60 12.35 9.66
CA ASP A 103 -3.90 13.13 10.67
C ASP A 103 -3.47 12.21 11.82
N VAL A 104 -2.28 12.43 12.37
CA VAL A 104 -1.71 11.56 13.39
C VAL A 104 -1.14 12.36 14.55
N PHE A 105 -1.37 11.87 15.76
CA PHE A 105 -0.49 12.13 16.89
C PHE A 105 0.25 10.84 17.25
N ASP A 106 1.57 10.95 17.38
CA ASP A 106 2.43 9.93 17.95
C ASP A 106 2.41 10.04 19.49
N ILE A 107 2.23 8.89 20.15
CA ILE A 107 2.00 8.77 21.59
C ILE A 107 2.97 7.73 22.14
N GLU A 108 4.12 8.21 22.62
CA GLU A 108 5.13 7.39 23.28
C GLU A 108 4.84 7.23 24.78
N LEU A 109 4.49 6.02 25.22
CA LEU A 109 4.17 5.71 26.61
C LEU A 109 5.40 5.08 27.31
N ASP A 110 5.94 5.76 28.32
CA ASP A 110 7.09 5.29 29.09
C ASP A 110 6.67 4.27 30.17
N THR A 111 6.14 3.14 29.72
CA THR A 111 5.74 2.02 30.58
C THR A 111 5.90 0.67 29.86
N GLU A 112 6.30 -0.35 30.61
CA GLU A 112 6.30 -1.74 30.14
C GLU A 112 5.08 -2.53 30.64
N ASP A 113 4.21 -1.93 31.47
CA ASP A 113 3.00 -2.57 31.94
C ASP A 113 1.91 -2.54 30.84
N PRO A 114 1.48 -3.70 30.32
CA PRO A 114 0.43 -3.73 29.30
C PRO A 114 -0.91 -3.16 29.77
N ASP A 115 -1.25 -3.27 31.06
CA ASP A 115 -2.50 -2.74 31.60
C ASP A 115 -2.51 -1.21 31.62
N GLU A 116 -1.35 -0.59 31.86
CA GLU A 116 -1.20 0.87 31.77
C GLU A 116 -1.35 1.37 30.33
N ILE A 117 -0.79 0.64 29.35
CA ILE A 117 -0.95 0.95 27.91
C ILE A 117 -2.41 0.82 27.50
N ILE A 118 -3.07 -0.27 27.91
CA ILE A 118 -4.51 -0.49 27.65
C ILE A 118 -5.32 0.67 28.24
N LYS A 119 -5.05 1.03 29.50
CA LYS A 119 -5.75 2.10 30.19
C LYS A 119 -5.55 3.45 29.51
N ALA A 120 -4.33 3.77 29.09
CA ALA A 120 -4.02 5.01 28.38
C ALA A 120 -4.82 5.11 27.07
N CYS A 121 -4.83 4.04 26.26
CA CYS A 121 -5.58 4.00 25.01
C CYS A 121 -7.10 4.19 25.24
N GLN A 122 -7.67 3.53 26.25
CA GLN A 122 -9.08 3.67 26.60
C GLN A 122 -9.44 5.08 27.08
N LEU A 123 -8.57 5.72 27.87
CA LEU A 123 -8.77 7.11 28.32
C LEU A 123 -8.69 8.11 27.15
N LEU A 124 -7.88 7.81 26.15
CA LEU A 124 -7.69 8.63 24.96
C LEU A 124 -8.73 8.37 23.84
N GLU A 125 -9.58 7.34 23.98
CA GLU A 125 -10.62 7.00 23.00
C GLU A 125 -11.47 8.19 22.53
N PRO A 126 -11.88 9.15 23.37
CA PRO A 126 -12.65 10.31 22.92
C PRO A 126 -11.92 11.17 21.87
N THR A 127 -10.59 11.25 21.90
CA THR A 127 -9.78 12.08 21.00
C THR A 127 -9.67 11.50 19.60
N PHE A 128 -9.52 10.18 19.49
CA PHE A 128 -9.09 9.53 18.26
C PHE A 128 -10.22 8.83 17.52
N GLY A 129 -10.09 8.74 16.19
CA GLY A 129 -10.94 7.92 15.32
C GLY A 129 -10.43 6.49 15.17
N GLY A 130 -9.17 6.23 15.53
CA GLY A 130 -8.56 4.91 15.56
C GLY A 130 -7.22 4.89 16.30
N ILE A 131 -6.77 3.71 16.70
CA ILE A 131 -5.50 3.48 17.39
C ILE A 131 -4.64 2.52 16.56
N ASN A 132 -3.46 2.96 16.16
CA ASN A 132 -2.42 2.14 15.55
C ASN A 132 -1.37 1.79 16.62
N LEU A 133 -1.31 0.53 17.04
CA LEU A 133 -0.27 0.03 17.94
C LEU A 133 1.00 -0.28 17.13
N GLU A 134 2.16 0.11 17.65
CA GLU A 134 3.43 0.02 16.94
C GLU A 134 4.59 -0.31 17.88
N ASP A 135 5.54 -1.14 17.44
CA ASP A 135 6.81 -1.43 18.12
C ASP A 135 6.63 -1.88 19.60
N ILE A 136 5.62 -2.73 19.87
CA ILE A 136 5.37 -3.32 21.19
C ILE A 136 5.78 -4.80 21.18
N LYS A 137 6.60 -5.22 22.15
CA LYS A 137 7.13 -6.59 22.20
C LYS A 137 6.03 -7.65 22.40
N ALA A 138 6.30 -8.85 21.90
CA ALA A 138 5.50 -10.04 22.20
C ALA A 138 6.00 -10.72 23.49
N PRO A 139 5.10 -11.33 24.29
CA PRO A 139 3.68 -11.59 24.02
C PRO A 139 2.70 -10.47 24.42
N GLU A 140 3.17 -9.38 25.04
CA GLU A 140 2.34 -8.31 25.61
C GLU A 140 1.47 -7.62 24.55
N CYS A 141 2.03 -7.38 23.34
CA CYS A 141 1.29 -6.80 22.22
C CYS A 141 -0.02 -7.53 21.88
N PHE A 142 -0.05 -8.87 22.00
CA PHE A 142 -1.26 -9.66 21.75
C PHE A 142 -2.35 -9.37 22.78
N TYR A 143 -1.97 -9.36 24.06
CA TYR A 143 -2.91 -9.08 25.15
C TYR A 143 -3.45 -7.66 25.08
N ILE A 144 -2.59 -6.68 24.78
CA ILE A 144 -2.97 -5.28 24.59
C ILE A 144 -3.97 -5.16 23.44
N GLU A 145 -3.64 -5.66 22.25
CA GLU A 145 -4.51 -5.54 21.08
C GLU A 145 -5.85 -6.27 21.28
N GLU A 146 -5.83 -7.50 21.78
CA GLU A 146 -7.06 -8.27 22.02
C GLU A 146 -7.98 -7.57 23.01
N THR A 147 -7.43 -6.97 24.07
CA THR A 147 -8.21 -6.26 25.08
C THR A 147 -8.78 -4.96 24.53
N LEU A 148 -7.98 -4.18 23.81
CA LEU A 148 -8.42 -2.92 23.21
C LEU A 148 -9.49 -3.15 22.14
N LYS A 149 -9.32 -4.15 21.27
CA LYS A 149 -10.35 -4.53 20.27
C LYS A 149 -11.67 -4.95 20.89
N LYS A 150 -11.67 -5.55 22.09
CA LYS A 150 -12.88 -5.98 22.81
C LYS A 150 -13.59 -4.83 23.55
N THR A 151 -12.83 -3.83 23.99
CA THR A 151 -13.31 -2.82 24.95
C THR A 151 -13.57 -1.45 24.34
N MET A 152 -12.90 -1.10 23.25
CA MET A 152 -13.02 0.19 22.58
C MET A 152 -14.09 0.17 21.48
N LYS A 153 -14.57 1.35 21.08
CA LYS A 153 -15.56 1.55 20.00
C LYS A 153 -14.98 2.21 18.75
N ILE A 154 -13.65 2.20 18.63
CA ILE A 154 -12.90 2.68 17.47
C ILE A 154 -11.92 1.59 17.02
N PRO A 155 -11.53 1.55 15.73
CA PRO A 155 -10.61 0.55 15.21
C PRO A 155 -9.25 0.61 15.94
N VAL A 156 -8.81 -0.56 16.39
CA VAL A 156 -7.48 -0.80 16.94
C VAL A 156 -6.78 -1.80 16.02
N PHE A 157 -5.55 -1.48 15.62
CA PHE A 157 -4.75 -2.29 14.70
C PHE A 157 -3.29 -2.24 15.10
N HIS A 158 -2.66 -3.40 15.25
CA HIS A 158 -1.22 -3.47 15.43
C HIS A 158 -0.51 -3.70 14.09
N ASP A 159 0.27 -2.72 13.62
CA ASP A 159 0.85 -2.76 12.27
C ASP A 159 1.92 -3.85 12.11
N ASP A 160 2.83 -3.99 13.09
CA ASP A 160 3.87 -5.04 13.01
C ASP A 160 3.29 -6.45 12.88
N GLN A 161 2.15 -6.67 13.52
CA GLN A 161 1.41 -7.92 13.43
C GLN A 161 0.72 -8.05 12.08
N HIS A 162 -0.26 -7.19 11.84
CA HIS A 162 -1.26 -7.39 10.81
C HIS A 162 -0.83 -6.79 9.46
N GLY A 163 -0.08 -5.69 9.45
CA GLY A 163 0.49 -5.11 8.23
C GLY A 163 1.39 -6.12 7.52
N THR A 164 2.37 -6.66 8.23
CA THR A 164 3.28 -7.69 7.70
C THR A 164 2.52 -8.90 7.14
N ALA A 165 1.52 -9.37 7.87
CA ALA A 165 0.68 -10.51 7.46
C ALA A 165 -0.09 -10.23 6.17
N ILE A 166 -0.75 -9.08 6.06
CA ILE A 166 -1.57 -8.72 4.89
C ILE A 166 -0.70 -8.61 3.64
N ILE A 167 0.43 -7.90 3.74
CA ILE A 167 1.32 -7.66 2.61
C ILE A 167 1.99 -8.96 2.15
N SER A 168 2.54 -9.76 3.07
CA SER A 168 3.14 -11.06 2.72
C SER A 168 2.11 -12.03 2.14
N SER A 169 0.87 -12.02 2.66
CA SER A 169 -0.22 -12.87 2.16
C SER A 169 -0.68 -12.48 0.75
N ALA A 170 -0.75 -11.18 0.44
CA ALA A 170 -1.06 -10.71 -0.91
C ALA A 170 -0.01 -11.17 -1.93
N ALA A 171 1.27 -11.02 -1.56
CA ALA A 171 2.38 -11.54 -2.35
C ALA A 171 2.37 -13.07 -2.45
N LEU A 172 1.97 -13.80 -1.40
CA LEU A 172 1.85 -15.26 -1.43
C LEU A 172 0.83 -15.72 -2.47
N ILE A 173 -0.38 -15.13 -2.50
CA ILE A 173 -1.40 -15.45 -3.51
C ILE A 173 -0.81 -15.31 -4.91
N ASN A 174 -0.19 -14.16 -5.17
CA ASN A 174 0.40 -13.87 -6.46
C ASN A 174 1.58 -14.77 -6.83
N ALA A 175 2.43 -15.12 -5.87
CA ALA A 175 3.53 -16.04 -6.10
C ALA A 175 3.03 -17.46 -6.39
N LEU A 176 2.03 -17.96 -5.65
CA LEU A 176 1.40 -19.25 -5.88
C LEU A 176 0.77 -19.36 -7.27
N MET A 177 0.08 -18.30 -7.71
CA MET A 177 -0.47 -18.24 -9.08
C MET A 177 0.62 -18.32 -10.16
N LEU A 178 1.78 -17.67 -9.95
CA LEU A 178 2.89 -17.72 -10.92
C LEU A 178 3.55 -19.09 -11.01
N VAL A 179 3.50 -19.88 -9.95
CA VAL A 179 4.13 -21.21 -9.88
C VAL A 179 3.13 -22.36 -9.96
N ASP A 180 1.86 -22.05 -10.23
CA ASP A 180 0.75 -22.98 -10.38
C ASP A 180 0.60 -23.96 -9.20
N LYS A 181 0.58 -23.41 -7.98
CA LYS A 181 0.40 -24.18 -6.73
C LYS A 181 -0.89 -23.80 -6.02
N ASN A 182 -1.65 -24.80 -5.58
CA ASN A 182 -2.83 -24.59 -4.73
C ASN A 182 -2.42 -24.34 -3.28
N ILE A 183 -3.01 -23.32 -2.66
CA ILE A 183 -2.71 -22.93 -1.27
C ILE A 183 -3.06 -24.02 -0.23
N GLU A 184 -3.99 -24.92 -0.56
CA GLU A 184 -4.39 -26.02 0.32
C GLU A 184 -3.42 -27.22 0.31
N ASP A 185 -2.50 -27.25 -0.66
CA ASP A 185 -1.55 -28.35 -0.86
C ASP A 185 -0.11 -27.97 -0.49
N ILE A 186 0.19 -26.67 -0.38
CA ILE A 186 1.53 -26.21 -0.06
C ILE A 186 1.94 -26.58 1.37
N ARG A 187 3.25 -26.80 1.56
CA ARG A 187 3.88 -26.84 2.88
C ARG A 187 4.59 -25.52 3.17
N ILE A 188 4.22 -24.89 4.28
CA ILE A 188 4.80 -23.61 4.72
C ILE A 188 5.57 -23.78 6.02
N VAL A 189 6.73 -23.14 6.10
CA VAL A 189 7.50 -23.02 7.32
C VAL A 189 7.58 -21.55 7.70
N VAL A 190 7.21 -21.24 8.94
CA VAL A 190 7.32 -19.90 9.52
C VAL A 190 8.48 -19.92 10.51
N ASN A 191 9.54 -19.18 10.22
CA ASN A 191 10.68 -19.01 11.10
C ASN A 191 10.55 -17.70 11.88
N GLY A 192 10.36 -17.82 13.18
CA GLY A 192 9.91 -16.76 14.06
C GLY A 192 8.60 -17.16 14.74
N ALA A 193 8.44 -16.74 15.99
CA ALA A 193 7.22 -16.99 16.77
C ALA A 193 6.77 -15.74 17.57
N GLY A 194 7.17 -14.56 17.08
CA GLY A 194 6.74 -13.26 17.59
C GLY A 194 5.44 -12.77 16.97
N ALA A 195 5.14 -11.49 17.15
CA ALA A 195 3.89 -10.84 16.77
C ALA A 195 3.54 -11.04 15.28
N SER A 196 4.44 -10.66 14.38
CA SER A 196 4.28 -10.79 12.93
C SER A 196 4.14 -12.25 12.49
N ALA A 197 4.92 -13.17 13.07
CA ALA A 197 4.90 -14.59 12.70
C ALA A 197 3.55 -15.26 13.03
N ASN A 198 3.01 -14.99 14.21
CA ASN A 198 1.69 -15.48 14.61
C ASN A 198 0.61 -14.93 13.66
N SER A 199 0.65 -13.64 13.33
CA SER A 199 -0.33 -13.04 12.42
C SER A 199 -0.21 -13.55 10.99
N CYS A 200 1.00 -13.71 10.44
CA CYS A 200 1.22 -14.29 9.11
C CYS A 200 0.71 -15.73 9.05
N ALA A 201 0.96 -16.53 10.10
CA ALA A 201 0.47 -17.90 10.19
C ALA A 201 -1.06 -17.97 10.25
N LYS A 202 -1.72 -17.17 11.11
CA LYS A 202 -3.19 -17.10 11.17
C LYS A 202 -3.81 -16.71 9.84
N LEU A 203 -3.25 -15.70 9.17
CA LEU A 203 -3.80 -15.20 7.91
C LEU A 203 -3.57 -16.18 6.75
N ALA A 204 -2.43 -16.86 6.70
CA ALA A 204 -2.19 -17.93 5.74
C ALA A 204 -3.18 -19.10 5.91
N ILE A 205 -3.49 -19.48 7.16
CA ILE A 205 -4.54 -20.48 7.43
C ILE A 205 -5.92 -19.98 6.98
N ALA A 206 -6.26 -18.71 7.29
CA ALA A 206 -7.52 -18.10 6.86
C ALA A 206 -7.68 -18.04 5.33
N LEU A 207 -6.56 -17.98 4.59
CA LEU A 207 -6.55 -18.05 3.12
C LEU A 207 -6.67 -19.46 2.55
N GLY A 208 -6.53 -20.51 3.38
CA GLY A 208 -6.71 -21.90 2.97
C GLY A 208 -5.53 -22.83 3.21
N VAL A 209 -4.42 -22.35 3.79
CA VAL A 209 -3.33 -23.25 4.20
C VAL A 209 -3.84 -24.21 5.27
N LYS A 210 -3.71 -25.52 5.03
CA LYS A 210 -4.08 -26.54 6.02
C LYS A 210 -3.16 -26.43 7.24
N PRO A 211 -3.67 -26.36 8.48
CA PRO A 211 -2.84 -26.26 9.68
C PRO A 211 -1.77 -27.34 9.79
N ASN A 212 -2.06 -28.58 9.35
CA ASN A 212 -1.09 -29.69 9.36
C ASN A 212 0.07 -29.52 8.37
N ASN A 213 -0.06 -28.63 7.38
CA ASN A 213 0.98 -28.30 6.42
C ASN A 213 1.84 -27.10 6.84
N MET A 214 1.59 -26.54 8.03
CA MET A 214 2.33 -25.42 8.57
C MET A 214 3.22 -25.86 9.73
N ILE A 215 4.50 -25.52 9.64
CA ILE A 215 5.47 -25.74 10.73
C ILE A 215 6.00 -24.38 11.18
N MET A 216 5.91 -24.08 12.47
CA MET A 216 6.50 -22.87 13.05
C MET A 216 7.78 -23.22 13.80
N CYS A 217 8.81 -22.37 13.65
CA CYS A 217 10.09 -22.49 14.34
C CYS A 217 10.37 -21.22 15.15
N ASP A 218 11.05 -21.36 16.28
CA ASP A 218 11.60 -20.25 17.04
C ASP A 218 13.09 -20.49 17.36
N THR A 219 13.66 -19.70 18.27
CA THR A 219 15.06 -19.79 18.67
C THR A 219 15.48 -21.13 19.29
N LYS A 220 14.54 -22.02 19.64
CA LYS A 220 14.82 -23.38 20.13
C LYS A 220 14.49 -24.47 19.11
N GLY A 221 14.17 -24.10 17.87
CA GLY A 221 13.80 -25.02 16.80
C GLY A 221 12.28 -25.12 16.61
N VAL A 222 11.81 -26.26 16.12
CA VAL A 222 10.40 -26.48 15.76
C VAL A 222 9.50 -26.35 17.00
N ILE A 223 8.33 -25.73 16.83
CA ILE A 223 7.24 -25.72 17.80
C ILE A 223 6.40 -26.97 17.57
N TYR A 224 6.52 -27.96 18.45
CA TYR A 224 5.88 -29.27 18.32
C TYR A 224 5.06 -29.63 19.57
N LYS A 225 4.07 -30.53 19.41
CA LYS A 225 3.26 -31.03 20.52
C LYS A 225 4.12 -31.70 21.60
N GLY A 226 4.00 -31.24 22.84
CA GLY A 226 4.76 -31.76 23.98
C GLY A 226 6.13 -31.08 24.19
N ARG A 227 6.48 -30.06 23.40
CA ARG A 227 7.61 -29.18 23.71
C ARG A 227 7.33 -28.40 25.00
N THR A 228 8.30 -28.33 25.91
CA THR A 228 8.17 -27.60 27.19
C THR A 228 8.97 -26.31 27.22
N GLU A 229 10.08 -26.22 26.49
CA GLU A 229 10.97 -25.06 26.54
C GLU A 229 10.47 -23.90 25.66
N GLY A 230 10.35 -22.71 26.24
CA GLY A 230 10.06 -21.46 25.51
C GLY A 230 8.63 -21.38 24.95
N MET A 231 7.71 -22.19 25.45
CA MET A 231 6.30 -22.20 25.06
C MET A 231 5.49 -21.13 25.80
N ASN A 232 4.43 -20.66 25.14
CA ASN A 232 3.41 -19.79 25.71
C ASN A 232 2.06 -20.10 25.02
N PRO A 233 0.92 -19.60 25.53
CA PRO A 233 -0.40 -19.93 24.98
C PRO A 233 -0.56 -19.60 23.49
N TYR A 234 0.11 -18.56 22.99
CA TYR A 234 0.04 -18.19 21.57
C TYR A 234 0.84 -19.16 20.68
N LYS A 235 1.97 -19.67 21.15
CA LYS A 235 2.78 -20.69 20.46
C LYS A 235 2.11 -22.06 20.45
N GLU A 236 1.36 -22.40 21.50
CA GLU A 236 0.64 -23.68 21.59
C GLU A 236 -0.34 -23.88 20.43
N LEU A 237 -0.94 -22.79 19.93
CA LEU A 237 -1.82 -22.81 18.75
C LEU A 237 -1.15 -23.35 17.47
N PHE A 238 0.18 -23.24 17.39
CA PHE A 238 0.99 -23.67 16.24
C PHE A 238 1.86 -24.89 16.54
N ALA A 239 1.62 -25.58 17.66
CA ALA A 239 2.35 -26.79 18.01
C ALA A 239 2.01 -27.94 17.05
N ALA A 240 2.93 -28.22 16.12
CA ALA A 240 2.75 -29.21 15.09
C ALA A 240 2.95 -30.64 15.63
N ASP A 241 2.19 -31.59 15.08
CA ASP A 241 2.42 -33.01 15.30
C ASP A 241 3.45 -33.51 14.28
N THR A 242 4.72 -33.42 14.63
CA THR A 242 5.82 -33.69 13.71
C THR A 242 7.06 -34.26 14.41
N ARG A 243 7.87 -34.98 13.63
CA ARG A 243 9.20 -35.47 14.04
C ARG A 243 10.31 -34.44 13.85
N PHE A 244 10.07 -33.36 13.09
CA PHE A 244 11.08 -32.33 12.85
C PHE A 244 11.44 -31.61 14.15
N ARG A 245 12.72 -31.28 14.32
CA ARG A 245 13.25 -30.56 15.48
C ARG A 245 14.00 -29.31 15.08
N THR A 246 14.63 -29.28 13.91
CA THR A 246 15.37 -28.12 13.42
C THR A 246 14.66 -27.38 12.29
N LEU A 247 15.07 -26.14 12.05
CA LEU A 247 14.57 -25.34 10.94
C LEU A 247 14.96 -25.97 9.59
N GLU A 248 16.17 -26.53 9.49
CA GLU A 248 16.67 -27.22 8.30
C GLU A 248 15.81 -28.42 7.94
N GLU A 249 15.45 -29.24 8.93
CA GLU A 249 14.55 -30.39 8.74
C GLU A 249 13.16 -29.94 8.29
N ALA A 250 12.64 -28.88 8.92
CA ALA A 250 11.33 -28.32 8.58
C ALA A 250 11.32 -27.68 7.17
N ALA A 251 12.42 -27.09 6.71
CA ALA A 251 12.54 -26.44 5.41
C ALA A 251 12.68 -27.43 4.24
N ALA A 252 13.23 -28.63 4.48
CA ALA A 252 13.51 -29.62 3.43
C ALA A 252 12.23 -30.09 2.71
N GLY A 253 12.06 -29.70 1.45
CA GLY A 253 10.86 -29.96 0.65
C GLY A 253 9.66 -29.08 1.01
N ALA A 254 9.86 -27.97 1.72
CA ALA A 254 8.81 -26.96 1.90
C ALA A 254 8.62 -26.14 0.61
N ASP A 255 7.40 -25.67 0.37
CA ASP A 255 7.08 -24.79 -0.76
C ASP A 255 7.31 -23.33 -0.42
N VAL A 256 7.09 -22.96 0.84
CA VAL A 256 7.13 -21.57 1.31
C VAL A 256 7.95 -21.45 2.59
N LEU A 257 8.86 -20.47 2.64
CA LEU A 257 9.50 -20.00 3.87
C LEU A 257 9.04 -18.58 4.20
N PHE A 258 8.46 -18.38 5.38
CA PHE A 258 8.28 -17.05 5.98
C PHE A 258 9.39 -16.82 7.00
N GLY A 259 10.26 -15.86 6.74
CA GLY A 259 11.29 -15.37 7.64
C GLY A 259 10.81 -14.12 8.37
N LEU A 260 10.62 -14.24 9.68
CA LEU A 260 10.18 -13.20 10.61
C LEU A 260 11.04 -13.27 11.87
N SER A 261 12.35 -13.31 11.65
CA SER A 261 13.34 -13.75 12.63
C SER A 261 14.58 -12.85 12.63
N ALA A 262 15.73 -13.35 12.20
CA ALA A 262 17.00 -12.66 12.25
C ALA A 262 17.83 -12.92 10.99
N LYS A 263 18.76 -12.00 10.73
CA LYS A 263 19.76 -12.09 9.67
C LYS A 263 20.44 -13.46 9.63
N GLY A 264 20.55 -14.04 8.43
CA GLY A 264 21.32 -15.27 8.19
C GLY A 264 20.65 -16.56 8.70
N ALA A 265 19.39 -16.51 9.16
CA ALA A 265 18.69 -17.70 9.62
C ALA A 265 18.37 -18.70 8.49
N PHE A 266 18.33 -18.25 7.24
CA PHE A 266 18.14 -19.13 6.08
C PHE A 266 19.47 -19.35 5.37
N THR A 267 19.92 -20.60 5.33
CA THR A 267 21.19 -20.95 4.66
C THR A 267 20.96 -21.33 3.19
N PRO A 268 21.96 -21.14 2.31
CA PRO A 268 21.86 -21.60 0.93
C PRO A 268 21.57 -23.11 0.80
N ALA A 269 22.07 -23.92 1.75
CA ALA A 269 21.79 -25.36 1.79
C ALA A 269 20.31 -25.66 2.07
N MET A 270 19.66 -24.88 2.95
CA MET A 270 18.22 -25.00 3.18
C MET A 270 17.42 -24.60 1.94
N VAL A 271 17.78 -23.50 1.29
CA VAL A 271 17.08 -23.06 0.07
C VAL A 271 17.20 -24.10 -1.05
N ALA A 272 18.37 -24.72 -1.20
CA ALA A 272 18.59 -25.80 -2.16
C ALA A 272 17.77 -27.07 -1.86
N SER A 273 17.40 -27.32 -0.59
CA SER A 273 16.63 -28.51 -0.20
C SER A 273 15.11 -28.33 -0.27
N MET A 274 14.62 -27.12 -0.60
CA MET A 274 13.20 -26.83 -0.74
C MET A 274 12.56 -27.49 -1.98
N ALA A 275 11.23 -27.47 -2.06
CA ALA A 275 10.48 -27.95 -3.21
C ALA A 275 10.78 -27.11 -4.49
N PRO A 276 10.51 -27.65 -5.70
CA PRO A 276 10.60 -26.87 -6.94
C PRO A 276 9.76 -25.59 -6.86
N ASN A 277 10.25 -24.49 -7.46
CA ASN A 277 9.63 -23.16 -7.34
C ASN A 277 9.27 -22.76 -5.88
N PRO A 278 10.21 -22.72 -4.92
CA PRO A 278 9.95 -22.27 -3.59
C PRO A 278 9.76 -20.76 -3.58
N ILE A 279 8.96 -20.33 -2.63
CA ILE A 279 8.65 -18.94 -2.39
C ILE A 279 9.23 -18.57 -1.02
N ILE A 280 10.09 -17.56 -0.99
CA ILE A 280 10.78 -17.15 0.24
C ILE A 280 10.41 -15.70 0.55
N PHE A 281 9.96 -15.47 1.78
CA PHE A 281 9.71 -14.14 2.32
C PHE A 281 10.72 -13.88 3.44
N ALA A 282 11.87 -13.30 3.13
CA ALA A 282 12.93 -12.99 4.10
C ALA A 282 12.75 -11.56 4.64
N MET A 283 11.90 -11.39 5.65
CA MET A 283 11.37 -10.09 6.07
C MET A 283 12.08 -9.48 7.29
N ALA A 284 13.15 -10.09 7.80
CA ALA A 284 13.98 -9.46 8.83
C ALA A 284 14.57 -8.11 8.34
N ASN A 285 14.58 -7.12 9.23
CA ASN A 285 15.12 -5.78 8.97
C ASN A 285 16.23 -5.45 9.99
N PRO A 286 17.29 -4.71 9.59
CA PRO A 286 17.56 -4.20 8.24
C PRO A 286 18.15 -5.24 7.28
N ASP A 287 18.63 -6.37 7.81
CA ASP A 287 19.26 -7.44 7.04
C ASP A 287 18.36 -8.69 7.04
N PRO A 288 18.02 -9.24 5.86
CA PRO A 288 17.09 -10.36 5.73
C PRO A 288 17.70 -11.69 6.18
N GLU A 289 16.85 -12.70 6.39
CA GLU A 289 17.26 -14.08 6.70
C GLU A 289 18.21 -14.67 5.66
N ILE A 290 17.99 -14.34 4.38
CA ILE A 290 18.87 -14.61 3.24
C ILE A 290 18.70 -13.49 2.22
N THR A 291 19.77 -13.14 1.51
CA THR A 291 19.69 -12.14 0.43
C THR A 291 19.12 -12.76 -0.85
N PRO A 292 18.46 -11.98 -1.73
CA PRO A 292 18.07 -12.44 -3.06
C PRO A 292 19.24 -13.01 -3.87
N GLU A 293 20.42 -12.40 -3.76
CA GLU A 293 21.63 -12.86 -4.44
C GLU A 293 22.03 -14.27 -3.99
N ASP A 294 22.08 -14.51 -2.67
CA ASP A 294 22.45 -15.81 -2.12
C ASP A 294 21.39 -16.88 -2.41
N ALA A 295 20.11 -16.52 -2.39
CA ALA A 295 19.03 -17.44 -2.74
C ALA A 295 19.08 -17.84 -4.22
N HIS A 296 19.27 -16.87 -5.12
CA HIS A 296 19.38 -17.15 -6.57
C HIS A 296 20.67 -17.90 -6.92
N ALA A 297 21.76 -17.73 -6.17
CA ALA A 297 23.00 -18.47 -6.39
C ALA A 297 22.83 -19.99 -6.27
N VAL A 298 21.90 -20.47 -5.44
CA VAL A 298 21.61 -21.91 -5.27
C VAL A 298 20.33 -22.37 -5.93
N ARG A 299 19.41 -21.45 -6.26
CA ARG A 299 18.07 -21.77 -6.76
C ARG A 299 17.58 -20.71 -7.74
N GLN A 300 17.70 -20.99 -9.04
CA GLN A 300 17.35 -20.02 -10.09
C GLN A 300 15.84 -19.74 -10.17
N ASP A 301 15.00 -20.75 -9.93
CA ASP A 301 13.54 -20.65 -10.00
C ASP A 301 12.89 -20.26 -8.66
N VAL A 302 13.64 -19.70 -7.69
CA VAL A 302 13.06 -19.14 -6.45
C VAL A 302 12.28 -17.85 -6.76
N ILE A 303 11.17 -17.62 -6.04
CA ILE A 303 10.55 -16.30 -5.93
C ILE A 303 10.88 -15.79 -4.53
N ILE A 304 11.58 -14.66 -4.43
CA ILE A 304 11.99 -14.10 -3.14
C ILE A 304 11.43 -12.69 -2.95
N ALA A 305 10.95 -12.43 -1.74
CA ALA A 305 10.51 -11.14 -1.26
C ALA A 305 11.20 -10.80 0.06
N THR A 306 11.41 -9.51 0.32
CA THR A 306 12.12 -9.02 1.52
C THR A 306 11.48 -7.76 2.09
N GLY A 307 11.88 -7.32 3.28
CA GLY A 307 11.48 -6.02 3.83
C GLY A 307 12.13 -4.80 3.15
N ARG A 308 13.20 -5.02 2.37
CA ARG A 308 14.06 -3.94 1.88
C ARG A 308 13.55 -3.31 0.58
N SER A 309 13.71 -1.99 0.47
CA SER A 309 13.25 -1.19 -0.67
C SER A 309 14.12 -1.28 -1.91
N ASP A 310 15.36 -1.75 -1.77
CA ASP A 310 16.29 -1.93 -2.87
C ASP A 310 16.13 -3.28 -3.59
N TYR A 311 15.26 -4.17 -3.10
CA TYR A 311 14.93 -5.44 -3.75
C TYR A 311 13.59 -5.43 -4.49
N PRO A 312 13.40 -6.31 -5.49
CA PRO A 312 12.23 -6.25 -6.38
C PRO A 312 10.89 -6.43 -5.68
N ASN A 313 10.74 -7.48 -4.87
CA ASN A 313 9.50 -7.78 -4.15
C ASN A 313 9.61 -7.30 -2.70
N GLN A 314 9.26 -6.04 -2.46
CA GLN A 314 9.31 -5.45 -1.12
C GLN A 314 7.99 -5.71 -0.37
N VAL A 315 8.05 -6.47 0.72
CA VAL A 315 7.00 -6.55 1.73
C VAL A 315 7.17 -5.37 2.68
N ASN A 316 6.40 -4.31 2.48
CA ASN A 316 6.44 -3.12 3.33
C ASN A 316 5.04 -2.76 3.84
N ASN A 317 4.92 -2.63 5.16
CA ASN A 317 3.66 -2.34 5.84
C ASN A 317 3.01 -1.02 5.39
N VAL A 318 3.75 -0.10 4.77
CA VAL A 318 3.21 1.13 4.16
C VAL A 318 2.12 0.84 3.11
N LEU A 319 2.13 -0.35 2.49
CA LEU A 319 1.08 -0.80 1.57
C LEU A 319 -0.23 -1.19 2.29
N GLY A 320 -0.22 -1.25 3.61
CA GLY A 320 -1.32 -1.71 4.46
C GLY A 320 -1.90 -0.57 5.29
N PHE A 321 -1.25 -0.22 6.40
CA PHE A 321 -1.86 0.59 7.46
C PHE A 321 -2.52 1.90 6.99
N PRO A 322 -1.95 2.73 6.09
CA PRO A 322 -2.57 4.01 5.74
C PRO A 322 -3.95 3.78 5.11
N PHE A 323 -4.04 2.80 4.21
CA PHE A 323 -5.21 2.55 3.40
C PHE A 323 -6.26 1.72 4.15
N ILE A 324 -5.82 0.82 5.03
CA ILE A 324 -6.71 0.09 5.95
C ILE A 324 -7.42 1.07 6.87
N PHE A 325 -6.68 1.98 7.51
CA PHE A 325 -7.31 3.00 8.34
C PHE A 325 -8.19 3.94 7.53
N ARG A 326 -7.80 4.34 6.31
CA ARG A 326 -8.65 5.21 5.48
C ARG A 326 -10.03 4.62 5.27
N GLY A 327 -10.09 3.37 4.80
CA GLY A 327 -11.35 2.67 4.59
C GLY A 327 -12.15 2.50 5.88
N ALA A 328 -11.48 2.16 6.99
CA ALA A 328 -12.12 1.98 8.29
C ALA A 328 -12.69 3.29 8.86
N LEU A 329 -11.96 4.41 8.73
CA LEU A 329 -12.36 5.73 9.21
C LEU A 329 -13.53 6.29 8.40
N ASP A 330 -13.50 6.13 7.07
CA ASP A 330 -14.53 6.67 6.16
C ASP A 330 -15.91 6.08 6.42
N VAL A 331 -15.97 4.82 6.88
CA VAL A 331 -17.22 4.16 7.28
C VAL A 331 -17.46 4.16 8.79
N ARG A 332 -16.60 4.86 9.56
CA ARG A 332 -16.60 4.87 11.02
C ARG A 332 -16.71 3.47 11.63
N ALA A 333 -15.92 2.54 11.11
CA ALA A 333 -15.88 1.17 11.58
C ALA A 333 -15.68 1.13 13.11
N THR A 334 -16.28 0.16 13.80
CA THR A 334 -16.05 -0.04 15.24
C THR A 334 -14.81 -0.88 15.51
N CYS A 335 -14.35 -1.66 14.53
CA CYS A 335 -13.14 -2.47 14.61
C CYS A 335 -12.55 -2.74 13.21
N ILE A 336 -11.36 -3.34 13.16
CA ILE A 336 -10.81 -3.99 11.96
C ILE A 336 -10.83 -5.50 12.20
N ASN A 337 -11.78 -6.19 11.55
CA ASN A 337 -11.99 -7.64 11.66
C ASN A 337 -11.20 -8.43 10.60
N GLU A 338 -11.33 -9.76 10.62
CA GLU A 338 -10.54 -10.63 9.73
C GLU A 338 -11.00 -10.52 8.27
N GLU A 339 -12.30 -10.34 8.01
CA GLU A 339 -12.85 -10.14 6.67
C GLU A 339 -12.27 -8.88 6.01
N MET A 340 -12.13 -7.79 6.77
CA MET A 340 -11.47 -6.57 6.31
C MET A 340 -10.00 -6.85 5.94
N LYS A 341 -9.25 -7.59 6.77
CA LYS A 341 -7.85 -7.95 6.45
C LYS A 341 -7.75 -8.79 5.18
N LEU A 342 -8.62 -9.78 5.01
CA LEU A 342 -8.70 -10.60 3.80
C LEU A 342 -9.07 -9.76 2.57
N ALA A 343 -9.94 -8.76 2.71
CA ALA A 343 -10.28 -7.84 1.63
C ALA A 343 -9.06 -7.00 1.20
N ALA A 344 -8.25 -6.51 2.15
CA ALA A 344 -7.00 -5.81 1.83
C ALA A 344 -5.98 -6.73 1.13
N VAL A 345 -5.85 -7.99 1.57
CA VAL A 345 -5.00 -8.99 0.92
C VAL A 345 -5.39 -9.16 -0.55
N LYS A 346 -6.67 -9.38 -0.83
CA LYS A 346 -7.18 -9.58 -2.19
C LYS A 346 -6.98 -8.34 -3.05
N ALA A 347 -7.29 -7.16 -2.52
CA ALA A 347 -7.14 -5.89 -3.24
C ALA A 347 -5.69 -5.61 -3.65
N LEU A 348 -4.72 -5.89 -2.78
CA LEU A 348 -3.30 -5.75 -3.11
C LEU A 348 -2.83 -6.79 -4.13
N ALA A 349 -3.28 -8.04 -3.99
CA ALA A 349 -2.92 -9.10 -4.92
C ALA A 349 -3.47 -8.83 -6.33
N GLU A 350 -4.72 -8.37 -6.43
CA GLU A 350 -5.35 -7.94 -7.68
C GLU A 350 -4.59 -6.75 -8.31
N LEU A 351 -4.32 -5.70 -7.54
CA LEU A 351 -3.62 -4.51 -8.04
C LEU A 351 -2.24 -4.82 -8.62
N ALA A 352 -1.48 -5.74 -8.00
CA ALA A 352 -0.15 -6.10 -8.52
C ALA A 352 -0.18 -6.79 -9.90
N ARG A 353 -1.33 -7.36 -10.28
CA ARG A 353 -1.54 -8.03 -11.56
C ARG A 353 -2.00 -7.09 -12.66
N GLU A 354 -2.38 -5.86 -12.31
CA GLU A 354 -2.69 -4.82 -13.28
C GLU A 354 -1.43 -4.24 -13.93
N GLU A 355 -1.60 -3.63 -15.11
CA GLU A 355 -0.51 -2.87 -15.75
C GLU A 355 -0.06 -1.72 -14.82
N CYS A 356 1.25 -1.55 -14.67
CA CYS A 356 1.82 -0.55 -13.78
C CYS A 356 1.89 0.81 -14.49
N PRO A 357 1.28 1.88 -13.94
CA PRO A 357 1.26 3.20 -14.57
C PRO A 357 2.66 3.81 -14.71
N ASP A 358 2.83 4.64 -15.73
CA ASP A 358 4.04 5.43 -15.97
C ASP A 358 4.43 6.31 -14.76
N SER A 359 3.45 6.79 -13.99
CA SER A 359 3.72 7.59 -12.79
C SER A 359 4.51 6.80 -11.74
N VAL A 360 4.22 5.51 -11.61
CA VAL A 360 4.93 4.61 -10.69
C VAL A 360 6.33 4.35 -11.24
N CYS A 361 6.44 4.01 -12.52
CA CYS A 361 7.73 3.80 -13.18
C CYS A 361 8.67 5.01 -12.98
N LYS A 362 8.16 6.24 -13.16
CA LYS A 362 8.91 7.49 -12.94
C LYS A 362 9.39 7.65 -11.50
N ALA A 363 8.56 7.32 -10.51
CA ALA A 363 8.92 7.40 -9.09
C ALA A 363 10.10 6.47 -8.72
N TYR A 364 10.32 5.42 -9.51
CA TYR A 364 11.42 4.46 -9.35
C TYR A 364 12.43 4.53 -10.50
N GLY A 365 12.72 5.73 -11.02
CA GLY A 365 13.81 5.93 -11.98
C GLY A 365 13.52 5.39 -13.39
N ASN A 366 12.25 5.38 -13.81
CA ASN A 366 11.75 4.82 -15.08
C ASN A 366 11.92 3.30 -15.22
N GLN A 367 12.07 2.58 -14.11
CA GLN A 367 12.01 1.12 -14.12
C GLN A 367 10.57 0.68 -14.48
N LYS A 368 10.44 -0.21 -15.48
CA LYS A 368 9.17 -0.85 -15.81
C LYS A 368 8.86 -1.98 -14.84
N PHE A 369 7.61 -2.07 -14.41
CA PHE A 369 7.12 -3.13 -13.55
C PHE A 369 6.02 -3.90 -14.25
N THR A 370 6.16 -5.23 -14.27
CA THR A 370 5.19 -6.14 -14.88
C THR A 370 5.06 -7.34 -13.98
N TYR A 371 3.82 -7.75 -13.72
CA TYR A 371 3.52 -8.91 -12.91
C TYR A 371 4.36 -10.13 -13.31
N GLY A 372 5.05 -10.71 -12.34
CA GLY A 372 6.00 -11.79 -12.56
C GLY A 372 6.87 -12.06 -11.33
N ARG A 373 7.88 -12.91 -11.47
CA ARG A 373 8.74 -13.35 -10.35
C ARG A 373 9.41 -12.20 -9.58
N ASN A 374 9.64 -11.07 -10.25
CA ASN A 374 10.25 -9.87 -9.68
C ASN A 374 9.25 -8.75 -9.35
N TYR A 375 7.94 -9.03 -9.49
CA TYR A 375 6.86 -8.09 -9.16
C TYR A 375 5.59 -8.86 -8.80
N ILE A 376 5.49 -9.31 -7.56
CA ILE A 376 4.31 -10.02 -7.01
C ILE A 376 3.44 -9.15 -6.10
N ILE A 377 3.87 -7.91 -5.86
CA ILE A 377 3.21 -6.97 -4.93
C ILE A 377 3.40 -5.52 -5.44
N PRO A 378 2.41 -4.61 -5.29
CA PRO A 378 2.53 -3.29 -5.85
C PRO A 378 3.54 -2.46 -5.05
N LYS A 379 3.97 -1.32 -5.63
CA LYS A 379 4.95 -0.44 -4.98
C LYS A 379 4.28 0.57 -4.05
N PRO A 380 4.94 0.96 -2.94
CA PRO A 380 4.43 1.99 -2.01
C PRO A 380 3.97 3.30 -2.66
N PHE A 381 4.68 3.76 -3.70
CA PHE A 381 4.32 4.99 -4.42
C PHE A 381 3.30 4.77 -5.54
N ASP A 382 2.68 3.59 -5.63
CA ASP A 382 1.55 3.39 -6.54
C ASP A 382 0.30 4.09 -5.97
N PRO A 383 -0.19 5.18 -6.59
CA PRO A 383 -1.34 5.92 -6.08
C PRO A 383 -2.62 5.08 -6.06
N ARG A 384 -2.69 4.01 -6.87
CA ARG A 384 -3.87 3.16 -6.95
C ARG A 384 -4.09 2.33 -5.70
N VAL A 385 -3.08 2.15 -4.83
CA VAL A 385 -3.24 1.37 -3.59
C VAL A 385 -4.34 1.95 -2.71
N LEU A 386 -4.42 3.29 -2.60
CA LEU A 386 -5.52 3.98 -1.92
C LEU A 386 -6.89 3.63 -2.52
N LEU A 387 -6.97 3.62 -3.84
CA LEU A 387 -8.20 3.41 -4.61
C LEU A 387 -8.65 1.95 -4.64
N HIS A 388 -7.80 1.01 -4.23
CA HIS A 388 -8.12 -0.42 -4.16
C HIS A 388 -8.37 -0.86 -2.72
N VAL A 389 -7.44 -0.55 -1.81
CA VAL A 389 -7.45 -1.08 -0.45
C VAL A 389 -8.50 -0.39 0.41
N ALA A 390 -8.60 0.94 0.40
CA ALA A 390 -9.58 1.64 1.24
C ALA A 390 -11.04 1.29 0.87
N PRO A 391 -11.43 1.24 -0.43
CA PRO A 391 -12.74 0.75 -0.84
C PRO A 391 -13.01 -0.72 -0.48
N ALA A 392 -12.02 -1.61 -0.61
CA ALA A 392 -12.17 -3.01 -0.21
C ALA A 392 -12.44 -3.15 1.30
N ILE A 393 -11.70 -2.38 2.10
CA ILE A 393 -11.88 -2.33 3.56
C ILE A 393 -13.24 -1.77 3.94
N ALA A 394 -13.66 -0.65 3.33
CA ALA A 394 -14.95 -0.03 3.58
C ALA A 394 -16.11 -0.98 3.24
N ARG A 395 -16.04 -1.68 2.10
CA ARG A 395 -17.03 -2.70 1.72
C ARG A 395 -17.09 -3.83 2.74
N ALA A 396 -15.96 -4.41 3.11
CA ALA A 396 -15.92 -5.50 4.09
C ALA A 396 -16.46 -5.06 5.46
N ALA A 397 -16.18 -3.83 5.89
CA ALA A 397 -16.73 -3.27 7.13
C ALA A 397 -18.25 -3.09 7.07
N MET A 398 -18.80 -2.71 5.91
CA MET A 398 -20.25 -2.62 5.69
C MET A 398 -20.91 -4.01 5.67
N GLU A 399 -20.32 -4.95 4.95
CA GLU A 399 -20.82 -6.34 4.82
C GLU A 399 -20.82 -7.08 6.16
N THR A 400 -19.83 -6.84 7.00
CA THR A 400 -19.73 -7.45 8.33
C THR A 400 -20.51 -6.69 9.41
N GLY A 401 -21.15 -5.56 9.06
CA GLY A 401 -22.00 -4.78 9.97
C GLY A 401 -21.25 -3.96 11.02
N VAL A 402 -19.93 -3.77 10.87
CA VAL A 402 -19.12 -2.96 11.79
C VAL A 402 -19.04 -1.49 11.38
N ALA A 403 -19.49 -1.14 10.17
CA ALA A 403 -19.60 0.24 9.68
C ALA A 403 -20.76 1.01 10.35
N ARG A 404 -20.47 2.21 10.87
CA ARG A 404 -21.49 3.12 11.42
C ARG A 404 -21.92 4.22 10.44
N GLN A 405 -21.13 4.46 9.40
CA GLN A 405 -21.46 5.39 8.32
C GLN A 405 -21.25 4.71 6.97
N PRO A 406 -22.17 3.83 6.53
CA PRO A 406 -22.04 3.13 5.26
C PRO A 406 -21.95 4.08 4.06
N ILE A 407 -21.18 3.68 3.04
CA ILE A 407 -21.05 4.43 1.79
C ILE A 407 -22.12 3.94 0.81
N GLU A 408 -23.02 4.83 0.40
CA GLU A 408 -24.11 4.49 -0.53
C GLU A 408 -23.62 4.34 -1.99
N ASP A 409 -22.65 5.15 -2.40
CA ASP A 409 -22.14 5.21 -3.77
C ASP A 409 -20.62 5.02 -3.76
N MET A 410 -20.20 3.78 -3.99
CA MET A 410 -18.78 3.41 -3.99
C MET A 410 -17.98 4.08 -5.11
N ALA A 411 -18.61 4.39 -6.25
CA ALA A 411 -17.94 5.06 -7.35
C ALA A 411 -17.59 6.50 -6.97
N LYS A 412 -18.55 7.24 -6.39
CA LYS A 412 -18.29 8.59 -5.85
C LYS A 412 -17.27 8.60 -4.73
N TYR A 413 -17.24 7.55 -3.90
CA TYR A 413 -16.23 7.42 -2.86
C TYR A 413 -14.82 7.26 -3.44
N ILE A 414 -14.64 6.37 -4.42
CA ILE A 414 -13.34 6.19 -5.11
C ILE A 414 -12.90 7.51 -5.77
N GLU A 415 -13.82 8.17 -6.46
CA GLU A 415 -13.61 9.50 -7.02
C GLU A 415 -13.15 10.52 -5.97
N HIS A 416 -13.78 10.54 -4.79
CA HIS A 416 -13.38 11.40 -3.68
C HIS A 416 -11.96 11.09 -3.22
N LEU A 417 -11.62 9.82 -2.99
CA LEU A 417 -10.26 9.41 -2.63
C LEU A 417 -9.22 9.80 -3.68
N GLU A 418 -9.56 9.75 -4.96
CA GLU A 418 -8.66 10.20 -6.01
C GLU A 418 -8.37 11.72 -5.91
N SER A 419 -9.39 12.51 -5.56
CA SER A 419 -9.24 13.97 -5.41
C SER A 419 -8.34 14.37 -4.23
N THR A 420 -8.25 13.55 -3.18
CA THR A 420 -7.41 13.83 -2.01
C THR A 420 -5.92 13.61 -2.27
N GLN A 421 -5.54 12.93 -3.36
CA GLN A 421 -4.13 12.67 -3.70
C GLN A 421 -3.36 13.88 -4.27
N GLY A 422 -3.98 15.07 -4.33
CA GLY A 422 -3.28 16.34 -4.49
C GLY A 422 -4.04 17.39 -5.29
N LYS A 423 -3.79 18.67 -4.97
CA LYS A 423 -4.42 19.84 -5.63
C LYS A 423 -4.27 19.87 -7.15
N SER A 424 -3.16 19.37 -7.69
CA SER A 424 -2.97 19.27 -9.15
C SER A 424 -3.88 18.21 -9.79
N LYS A 425 -4.18 17.12 -9.08
CA LYS A 425 -5.14 16.10 -9.55
C LYS A 425 -6.57 16.62 -9.47
N GLU A 426 -6.92 17.37 -8.43
CA GLU A 426 -8.24 18.02 -8.33
C GLU A 426 -8.50 18.99 -9.49
N ILE A 427 -7.51 19.84 -9.83
CA ILE A 427 -7.60 20.75 -10.98
C ILE A 427 -7.69 19.97 -12.29
N MET A 428 -6.84 18.94 -12.49
CA MET A 428 -6.92 18.10 -13.68
C MET A 428 -8.24 17.36 -13.79
N ARG A 429 -8.82 16.94 -12.66
CA ARG A 429 -10.14 16.29 -12.63
C ARG A 429 -11.25 17.23 -13.04
N MET A 430 -11.24 18.50 -12.60
CA MET A 430 -12.19 19.50 -13.11
C MET A 430 -12.08 19.67 -14.63
N ILE A 431 -10.86 19.63 -15.17
CA ILE A 431 -10.61 19.72 -16.63
C ILE A 431 -11.12 18.46 -17.34
N ILE A 432 -10.82 17.26 -16.81
CA ILE A 432 -11.24 15.97 -17.38
C ILE A 432 -12.76 15.84 -17.37
N ASN A 433 -13.44 16.14 -16.26
CA ASN A 433 -14.90 16.06 -16.16
C ASN A 433 -15.59 17.01 -17.17
N LYS A 434 -15.01 18.20 -17.38
CA LYS A 434 -15.50 19.15 -18.40
C LYS A 434 -15.25 18.65 -19.82
N ALA A 435 -14.15 17.93 -20.07
CA ALA A 435 -13.90 17.30 -21.36
C ALA A 435 -14.87 16.14 -21.62
N LYS A 436 -15.14 15.29 -20.62
CA LYS A 436 -16.09 14.17 -20.72
C LYS A 436 -17.53 14.62 -20.99
N SER A 437 -17.95 15.80 -20.52
CA SER A 437 -19.31 16.31 -20.76
C SER A 437 -19.55 16.83 -22.19
N ASP A 438 -18.49 17.17 -22.92
CA ASP A 438 -18.54 17.59 -24.33
C ASP A 438 -17.26 17.13 -25.07
N PRO A 439 -17.11 15.82 -25.34
CA PRO A 439 -15.88 15.25 -25.90
C PRO A 439 -15.55 15.82 -27.28
N LYS A 440 -14.40 16.52 -27.38
CA LYS A 440 -13.93 17.14 -28.62
C LYS A 440 -13.07 16.20 -29.44
N SER A 441 -13.03 16.44 -30.75
CA SER A 441 -12.08 15.78 -31.65
C SER A 441 -10.68 16.38 -31.51
N ILE A 442 -9.66 15.54 -31.34
CA ILE A 442 -8.27 15.97 -31.15
C ILE A 442 -7.42 15.30 -32.22
N ALA A 443 -6.75 16.09 -33.05
CA ALA A 443 -5.84 15.57 -34.06
C ALA A 443 -4.42 15.42 -33.50
N PHE A 444 -3.85 14.22 -33.62
CA PHE A 444 -2.50 13.90 -33.18
C PHE A 444 -1.57 13.73 -34.39
N PRO A 445 -0.62 14.66 -34.61
CA PRO A 445 0.26 14.67 -35.79
C PRO A 445 1.31 13.56 -35.80
N GLU A 446 1.59 12.95 -34.64
CA GLU A 446 2.54 11.85 -34.47
C GLU A 446 1.80 10.53 -34.24
N GLY A 447 0.90 10.17 -35.17
CA GLY A 447 0.01 9.03 -35.01
C GLY A 447 0.71 7.67 -34.91
N ASP A 448 1.98 7.58 -35.33
CA ASP A 448 2.82 6.38 -35.28
C ASP A 448 3.70 6.30 -34.01
N ASN A 449 3.59 7.28 -33.11
CA ASN A 449 4.29 7.30 -31.83
C ASN A 449 3.57 6.43 -30.79
N GLU A 450 4.29 5.51 -30.13
CA GLU A 450 3.74 4.62 -29.10
C GLU A 450 2.97 5.38 -28.00
N LYS A 451 3.51 6.51 -27.51
CA LYS A 451 2.89 7.27 -26.43
C LYS A 451 1.56 7.88 -26.86
N ILE A 452 1.48 8.32 -28.12
CA ILE A 452 0.27 8.91 -28.69
C ILE A 452 -0.80 7.84 -28.88
N ILE A 453 -0.45 6.65 -29.36
CA ILE A 453 -1.39 5.54 -29.52
C ILE A 453 -1.96 5.11 -28.16
N ARG A 454 -1.13 4.99 -27.12
CA ARG A 454 -1.59 4.70 -25.75
C ARG A 454 -2.51 5.78 -25.20
N ALA A 455 -2.12 7.05 -25.36
CA ALA A 455 -2.95 8.18 -24.92
C ALA A 455 -4.30 8.23 -25.67
N ALA A 456 -4.31 7.93 -26.97
CA ALA A 456 -5.54 7.88 -27.76
C ALA A 456 -6.48 6.77 -27.27
N LYS A 457 -5.94 5.61 -26.90
CA LYS A 457 -6.71 4.52 -26.27
C LYS A 457 -7.35 4.98 -24.97
N GLU A 458 -6.57 5.55 -24.05
CA GLU A 458 -7.09 6.06 -22.77
C GLU A 458 -8.18 7.12 -22.98
N LEU A 459 -7.98 8.06 -23.91
CA LEU A 459 -8.98 9.10 -24.22
C LEU A 459 -10.32 8.54 -24.70
N VAL A 460 -10.29 7.42 -25.45
CA VAL A 460 -11.50 6.74 -25.94
C VAL A 460 -12.15 5.91 -24.83
N GLU A 461 -11.37 5.07 -24.14
CA GLU A 461 -11.86 4.19 -23.07
C GLU A 461 -12.49 5.00 -21.92
N GLU A 462 -11.91 6.15 -21.59
CA GLU A 462 -12.42 7.04 -20.56
C GLU A 462 -13.50 8.02 -21.04
N GLY A 463 -13.79 8.08 -22.34
CA GLY A 463 -14.77 8.99 -22.94
C GLY A 463 -14.38 10.48 -22.84
N ILE A 464 -13.09 10.80 -22.81
CA ILE A 464 -12.58 12.17 -22.64
C ILE A 464 -12.62 12.94 -23.96
N ALA A 465 -12.22 12.31 -25.06
CA ALA A 465 -12.08 12.95 -26.36
C ALA A 465 -12.23 11.96 -27.52
N LYS A 466 -12.31 12.47 -28.75
CA LYS A 466 -12.37 11.68 -30.00
C LYS A 466 -11.05 11.85 -30.77
N PRO A 467 -10.01 11.07 -30.48
CA PRO A 467 -8.72 11.21 -31.13
C PRO A 467 -8.80 10.90 -32.63
N ILE A 468 -8.00 11.62 -33.42
CA ILE A 468 -7.75 11.39 -34.85
C ILE A 468 -6.24 11.27 -34.99
N LEU A 469 -5.75 10.13 -35.47
CA LEU A 469 -4.32 9.92 -35.67
C LEU A 469 -3.95 10.35 -37.09
N ILE A 470 -2.95 11.22 -37.21
CA ILE A 470 -2.44 11.64 -38.51
C ILE A 470 -1.11 10.93 -38.77
N GLY A 471 -0.97 10.32 -39.95
CA GLY A 471 0.25 9.65 -40.38
C GLY A 471 -0.02 8.47 -41.30
N ASP A 472 1.05 7.75 -41.67
CA ASP A 472 0.98 6.61 -42.58
C ASP A 472 0.09 5.50 -42.01
N HIS A 473 -0.97 5.17 -42.75
CA HIS A 473 -2.00 4.25 -42.28
C HIS A 473 -1.44 2.85 -41.95
N LYS A 474 -0.47 2.35 -42.73
CA LYS A 474 0.13 1.04 -42.52
C LYS A 474 1.03 1.03 -41.28
N LYS A 475 1.85 2.08 -41.10
CA LYS A 475 2.75 2.19 -39.94
C LYS A 475 1.98 2.27 -38.64
N ILE A 476 0.91 3.08 -38.60
CA ILE A 476 0.08 3.25 -37.40
C ILE A 476 -0.57 1.92 -37.01
N LYS A 477 -1.20 1.22 -37.98
CA LYS A 477 -1.82 -0.10 -37.71
C LYS A 477 -0.81 -1.16 -37.30
N GLN A 478 0.37 -1.18 -37.92
CA GLN A 478 1.45 -2.06 -37.49
C GLN A 478 1.86 -1.75 -36.03
N LYS A 479 1.98 -0.46 -35.69
CA LYS A 479 2.37 -0.06 -34.34
C LYS A 479 1.32 -0.43 -33.29
N MET A 480 0.04 -0.26 -33.61
CA MET A 480 -1.07 -0.72 -32.77
C MET A 480 -1.00 -2.24 -32.52
N ALA A 481 -0.73 -3.02 -33.56
CA ALA A 481 -0.57 -4.48 -33.45
C ALA A 481 0.66 -4.87 -32.60
N GLU A 482 1.81 -4.19 -32.77
CA GLU A 482 3.00 -4.39 -31.92
C GLU A 482 2.72 -4.13 -30.44
N LEU A 483 1.83 -3.19 -30.14
CA LEU A 483 1.45 -2.80 -28.79
C LEU A 483 0.28 -3.63 -28.21
N ASN A 484 -0.29 -4.56 -28.99
CA ASN A 484 -1.55 -5.25 -28.66
C ASN A 484 -2.69 -4.29 -28.28
N ILE A 485 -2.79 -3.16 -29.00
CA ILE A 485 -3.84 -2.17 -28.82
C ILE A 485 -4.84 -2.30 -29.97
N ASP A 486 -6.08 -2.65 -29.65
CA ASP A 486 -7.21 -2.57 -30.57
C ASP A 486 -7.91 -1.23 -30.37
N LEU A 487 -7.75 -0.31 -31.33
CA LEU A 487 -8.25 1.06 -31.22
C LEU A 487 -8.92 1.47 -32.54
N ASP A 488 -10.24 1.63 -32.49
CA ASP A 488 -11.04 2.08 -33.63
C ASP A 488 -11.17 3.62 -33.62
N VAL A 489 -10.17 4.28 -34.21
CA VAL A 489 -10.12 5.75 -34.33
C VAL A 489 -9.83 6.16 -35.77
N PRO A 490 -10.34 7.31 -36.24
CA PRO A 490 -10.02 7.80 -37.58
C PRO A 490 -8.50 7.99 -37.75
N ILE A 491 -7.95 7.37 -38.79
CA ILE A 491 -6.58 7.58 -39.24
C ILE A 491 -6.64 8.43 -40.51
N MET A 492 -5.98 9.59 -40.49
CA MET A 492 -5.88 10.49 -41.63
C MET A 492 -4.47 10.42 -42.20
N ASP A 493 -4.31 9.78 -43.36
CA ASP A 493 -3.04 9.71 -44.06
C ASP A 493 -2.89 10.94 -44.98
N PRO A 494 -1.92 11.83 -44.74
CA PRO A 494 -1.68 12.98 -45.61
C PRO A 494 -1.38 12.59 -47.06
N ALA A 495 -0.79 11.42 -47.32
CA ALA A 495 -0.47 10.98 -48.67
C ALA A 495 -1.72 10.60 -49.49
N GLU A 496 -2.82 10.25 -48.81
CA GLU A 496 -4.06 9.77 -49.45
C GLU A 496 -5.21 10.78 -49.33
N SER A 497 -5.00 11.91 -48.63
CA SER A 497 -6.06 12.87 -48.33
C SER A 497 -6.22 13.95 -49.39
N GLU A 498 -7.46 14.16 -49.85
CA GLU A 498 -7.82 15.28 -50.73
C GLU A 498 -7.59 16.65 -50.08
N LEU A 499 -7.50 16.71 -48.74
CA LEU A 499 -7.22 17.94 -48.00
C LEU A 499 -5.76 18.37 -48.10
N THR A 500 -4.86 17.50 -48.53
CA THR A 500 -3.41 17.78 -48.58
C THR A 500 -3.10 18.90 -49.55
N GLU A 501 -3.76 18.96 -50.71
CA GLU A 501 -3.60 20.07 -51.66
C GLU A 501 -4.07 21.40 -51.07
N VAL A 502 -5.19 21.37 -50.34
CA VAL A 502 -5.77 22.55 -49.68
C VAL A 502 -4.82 23.07 -48.60
N TYR A 503 -4.28 22.19 -47.76
CA TYR A 503 -3.33 22.57 -46.72
C TYR A 503 -1.98 23.00 -47.28
N ALA A 504 -1.50 22.40 -48.38
CA ALA A 504 -0.28 22.80 -49.06
C ALA A 504 -0.41 24.21 -49.67
N ALA A 505 -1.56 24.52 -50.28
CA ALA A 505 -1.84 25.86 -50.79
C ALA A 505 -1.88 26.92 -49.66
N GLU A 506 -2.49 26.59 -48.52
CA GLU A 506 -2.54 27.51 -47.37
C GLU A 506 -1.16 27.67 -46.70
N LEU A 507 -0.39 26.58 -46.56
CA LEU A 507 0.99 26.63 -46.07
C LEU A 507 1.87 27.50 -46.98
N TYR A 508 1.75 27.33 -48.30
CA TYR A 508 2.42 28.16 -49.28
C TYR A 508 2.03 29.63 -49.11
N LYS A 509 0.73 29.95 -49.03
CA LYS A 509 0.24 31.32 -48.83
C LYS A 509 0.85 31.97 -47.58
N LEU A 510 0.99 31.22 -46.49
CA LEU A 510 1.58 31.68 -45.23
C LEU A 510 3.11 31.84 -45.28
N ARG A 511 3.81 31.04 -46.11
CA ARG A 511 5.28 30.91 -46.07
C ARG A 511 6.00 31.35 -47.35
N GLN A 512 5.28 31.72 -48.42
CA GLN A 512 5.86 32.10 -49.71
C GLN A 512 6.86 33.26 -49.61
N ARG A 513 6.61 34.24 -48.74
CA ARG A 513 7.53 35.37 -48.50
C ARG A 513 8.79 34.98 -47.72
N LYS A 514 8.83 33.78 -47.16
CA LYS A 514 9.97 33.19 -46.45
C LYS A 514 10.68 32.13 -47.30
N GLY A 515 10.44 32.13 -48.62
CA GLY A 515 11.13 31.27 -49.58
C GLY A 515 10.53 29.89 -49.80
N LEU A 516 9.41 29.56 -49.15
CA LEU A 516 8.76 28.26 -49.34
C LEU A 516 7.96 28.25 -50.65
N THR A 517 8.29 27.35 -51.58
CA THR A 517 7.55 27.17 -52.83
C THR A 517 6.30 26.29 -52.64
N LEU A 518 5.37 26.33 -53.59
CA LEU A 518 4.17 25.48 -53.55
C LEU A 518 4.57 23.99 -53.61
N SER A 519 5.54 23.64 -54.47
CA SER A 519 6.05 22.27 -54.58
C SER A 519 6.71 21.79 -53.28
N GLU A 520 7.46 22.65 -52.59
CA GLU A 520 8.01 22.30 -51.27
C GLU A 520 6.92 22.16 -50.21
N SER A 521 5.87 22.99 -50.27
CA SER A 521 4.73 22.91 -49.35
C SER A 521 3.95 21.59 -49.53
N GLN A 522 3.80 21.12 -50.77
CA GLN A 522 3.21 19.82 -51.11
C GLN A 522 4.10 18.64 -50.75
N ARG A 523 5.41 18.84 -50.61
CA ARG A 523 6.36 17.79 -50.21
C ARG A 523 6.47 17.67 -48.68
N ILE A 524 6.22 18.75 -47.95
CA ILE A 524 6.31 18.80 -46.48
C ILE A 524 5.09 18.17 -45.82
N LEU A 525 3.92 18.36 -46.43
CA LEU A 525 2.67 17.70 -46.06
C LEU A 525 2.55 16.38 -46.80
#